data_AF-A0A956RPH7-F1
#
_entry.id   AF-A0A956RPH7-F1
#
_cell.length_a   1.000
_cell.length_b   1.000
_cell.length_c   1.000
_cell.angle_alpha   90.00
_cell.angle_beta   90.00
_cell.angle_gamma   90.00
#
_symmetry.space_group_name_H-M   'P 1'
#
loop_
_entity.id
_entity.type
_entity.pdbx_description
1 polymer ?
#
loop_
_entity_poly.entity_id
_entity_poly.type
_entity_poly.pdbx_seq_one_letter_code
_entity_poly.pdbx_strand_id
1 'polypeptide(L)'
;MFRLLRRTHSVGWHRTGRVAALGSVLSLLFTFAVFGTAQAGPNADGVLMVHVDDSIVYSDGMSYVGLSDRNCADDFNCPIHDEACSQQTNIATSTKGAGSIDEITVWWVLAAFPQASCPRLSGITFGVGWGTGANDVTVVGYGSAGDYEIPSDEWPSNFGNGTAVVWSSARRAHLIEVYWFAGYATYGPVEFTLGPHFTQGGNFADDAVPSHLDPIREYAKLGLGGATGHNPSVEGSPSGACCIGDLCAVRTEEGCANSGGFYLGDDVPCDPTTCGTGACCFGEQCGILTREECEGNGGVYRGGGTLCDPNPCIPPEGACCFGVECVILPLHVCTQQSGTYQGDETVCDPNPCDLLPGACCLPDLTCIILPRTACEDNGWIFVGPNTLCTPDPCRPVPVQPSTWGQIKARFKD
;
A
#
# COMPACT_ATOMS: atom_id res chain seq x y z
N MET A 1 -50.30 15.84 44.84
CA MET A 1 -51.48 16.24 45.64
C MET A 1 -50.96 16.91 46.91
N PHE A 2 -51.17 18.24 47.03
CA PHE A 2 -50.87 19.17 48.14
C PHE A 2 -49.72 18.91 49.13
N ARG A 3 -48.78 19.87 49.24
CA ARG A 3 -48.14 20.45 50.47
C ARG A 3 -46.81 21.10 50.08
N LEU A 4 -46.31 22.20 50.63
CA LEU A 4 -46.81 23.30 51.47
C LEU A 4 -45.68 24.37 51.39
N LEU A 5 -46.05 25.64 51.30
CA LEU A 5 -45.15 26.80 51.28
C LEU A 5 -44.34 26.96 52.58
N ARG A 6 -43.09 27.43 52.50
CA ARG A 6 -42.48 28.30 53.52
C ARG A 6 -41.58 29.37 52.89
N ARG A 7 -41.98 30.62 53.12
CA ARG A 7 -41.19 31.85 52.98
C ARG A 7 -40.19 31.97 54.13
N THR A 8 -39.04 32.57 53.89
CA THR A 8 -38.46 33.63 54.76
C THR A 8 -37.48 34.49 53.98
N HIS A 9 -37.61 35.82 54.15
CA HIS A 9 -36.75 36.87 53.64
C HIS A 9 -35.46 37.01 54.48
N SER A 10 -34.35 37.41 53.85
CA SER A 10 -33.46 38.45 54.41
C SER A 10 -32.52 39.02 53.35
N VAL A 11 -32.20 40.30 53.55
CA VAL A 11 -31.58 41.27 52.65
C VAL A 11 -30.06 41.28 52.84
N GLY A 12 -29.31 41.52 51.76
CA GLY A 12 -27.89 41.86 51.84
C GLY A 12 -27.33 42.33 50.49
N TRP A 13 -27.28 43.65 50.28
CA TRP A 13 -26.59 44.29 49.16
C TRP A 13 -25.08 44.34 49.41
N HIS A 14 -24.27 43.92 48.44
CA HIS A 14 -22.94 44.48 48.23
C HIS A 14 -22.67 44.74 46.75
N ARG A 15 -22.11 45.92 46.52
CA ARG A 15 -21.80 46.58 45.25
C ARG A 15 -20.79 45.82 44.41
N THR A 16 -21.06 45.73 43.11
CA THR A 16 -20.21 46.13 41.95
C THR A 16 -21.06 45.85 40.70
N GLY A 17 -21.39 46.83 39.85
CA GLY A 17 -20.51 47.27 38.78
C GLY A 17 -21.13 46.98 37.42
N ARG A 18 -21.80 47.99 36.85
CA ARG A 18 -21.98 48.28 35.41
C ARG A 18 -22.73 47.29 34.49
N VAL A 19 -23.89 47.79 34.05
CA VAL A 19 -24.40 47.85 32.66
C VAL A 19 -24.39 46.53 31.87
N ALA A 20 -25.56 45.88 31.82
CA ALA A 20 -25.89 44.84 30.85
C ALA A 20 -25.95 45.44 29.44
N ALA A 21 -24.99 45.08 28.59
CA ALA A 21 -25.11 45.17 27.15
C ALA A 21 -25.55 43.80 26.62
N LEU A 22 -26.60 43.80 25.79
CA LEU A 22 -27.08 42.62 25.07
C LEU A 22 -25.96 42.00 24.25
N GLY A 23 -25.57 40.77 24.57
CA GLY A 23 -24.69 39.95 23.77
C GLY A 23 -25.43 38.70 23.31
N SER A 24 -25.75 38.63 22.03
CA SER A 24 -26.26 37.45 21.34
C SER A 24 -25.25 36.30 21.50
N VAL A 25 -25.59 35.27 22.26
CA VAL A 25 -24.85 34.01 22.26
C VAL A 25 -25.39 33.18 21.10
N LEU A 26 -24.77 33.35 19.93
CA LEU A 26 -24.89 32.38 18.85
C LEU A 26 -24.14 31.13 19.33
N SER A 27 -24.87 30.15 19.86
CA SER A 27 -24.30 28.82 20.13
C SER A 27 -23.86 28.22 18.79
N LEU A 28 -22.57 28.35 18.46
CA LEU A 28 -21.93 27.47 17.49
C LEU A 28 -21.95 26.05 18.06
N LEU A 29 -22.99 25.31 17.72
CA LEU A 29 -22.92 23.86 17.63
C LEU A 29 -21.87 23.56 16.57
N PHE A 30 -20.62 23.36 17.00
CA PHE A 30 -19.67 22.57 16.23
C PHE A 30 -20.22 21.14 16.22
N THR A 31 -21.08 20.85 15.24
CA THR A 31 -21.18 19.50 14.71
C THR A 31 -19.80 19.13 14.23
N PHE A 32 -19.03 18.43 15.07
CA PHE A 32 -18.04 17.50 14.57
C PHE A 32 -18.80 16.60 13.62
N ALA A 33 -18.62 16.81 12.31
CA ALA A 33 -18.80 15.75 11.36
C ALA A 33 -17.77 14.69 11.78
N VAL A 34 -18.24 13.74 12.59
CA VAL A 34 -17.58 12.45 12.69
C VAL A 34 -17.66 11.94 11.25
N PHE A 35 -16.57 12.09 10.50
CA PHE A 35 -16.36 11.26 9.34
C PHE A 35 -16.40 9.85 9.90
N GLY A 36 -17.56 9.19 9.75
CA GLY A 36 -17.65 7.77 10.04
C GLY A 36 -16.58 7.14 9.17
N THR A 37 -15.59 6.52 9.80
CA THR A 37 -14.80 5.50 9.13
C THR A 37 -15.82 4.58 8.48
N ALA A 38 -15.82 4.47 7.14
CA ALA A 38 -16.66 3.50 6.46
C ALA A 38 -16.39 2.17 7.16
N GLN A 39 -17.39 1.65 7.87
CA GLN A 39 -17.22 0.40 8.59
C GLN A 39 -17.00 -0.64 7.50
N ALA A 40 -15.89 -1.37 7.54
CA ALA A 40 -15.65 -2.49 6.65
C ALA A 40 -16.89 -3.42 6.61
N GLY A 41 -17.38 -3.72 5.41
CA GLY A 41 -18.45 -4.67 5.18
C GLY A 41 -17.97 -6.12 5.25
N PRO A 42 -18.88 -7.09 5.04
CA PRO A 42 -18.55 -8.52 5.15
C PRO A 42 -17.48 -9.02 4.18
N ASN A 43 -17.24 -8.29 3.08
CA ASN A 43 -16.32 -8.65 2.01
C ASN A 43 -15.02 -7.82 2.05
N ALA A 44 -14.79 -7.06 3.13
CA ALA A 44 -13.63 -6.21 3.27
C ALA A 44 -12.30 -6.97 3.19
N ASP A 45 -11.26 -6.25 2.75
CA ASP A 45 -9.89 -6.75 2.54
C ASP A 45 -9.74 -7.88 1.50
N GLY A 46 -10.84 -8.26 0.84
CA GLY A 46 -10.85 -9.21 -0.25
C GLY A 46 -9.99 -8.76 -1.43
N VAL A 47 -9.47 -9.75 -2.17
CA VAL A 47 -8.61 -9.54 -3.34
C VAL A 47 -9.14 -10.34 -4.53
N LEU A 48 -8.74 -9.93 -5.74
CA LEU A 48 -8.93 -10.73 -6.94
C LEU A 48 -7.65 -11.46 -7.32
N MET A 49 -7.75 -12.77 -7.45
CA MET A 49 -6.67 -13.68 -7.83
C MET A 49 -6.92 -14.26 -9.22
N VAL A 50 -5.86 -14.77 -9.83
CA VAL A 50 -5.93 -15.62 -11.02
C VAL A 50 -5.42 -17.02 -10.71
N HIS A 51 -6.07 -18.02 -11.30
CA HIS A 51 -5.63 -19.40 -11.28
C HIS A 51 -5.47 -19.92 -12.70
N VAL A 52 -4.39 -20.65 -12.96
CA VAL A 52 -4.11 -21.31 -14.24
C VAL A 52 -3.94 -22.80 -14.01
N ASP A 53 -4.49 -23.58 -14.92
CA ASP A 53 -4.18 -25.00 -15.09
C ASP A 53 -3.87 -25.27 -16.57
N ASP A 54 -2.59 -25.37 -16.90
CA ASP A 54 -2.14 -25.60 -18.28
C ASP A 54 -2.47 -27.01 -18.79
N SER A 55 -2.89 -27.93 -17.91
CA SER A 55 -3.35 -29.27 -18.31
C SER A 55 -4.73 -29.24 -18.99
N ILE A 56 -5.48 -28.15 -18.79
CA ILE A 56 -6.78 -27.96 -19.42
C ILE A 56 -6.60 -27.49 -20.87
N VAL A 57 -7.29 -28.19 -21.78
CA VAL A 57 -7.32 -27.88 -23.21
C VAL A 57 -8.58 -27.10 -23.53
N TYR A 58 -8.40 -25.94 -24.17
CA TYR A 58 -9.53 -25.12 -24.61
C TYR A 58 -10.32 -25.79 -25.74
N SER A 59 -11.64 -25.65 -25.70
CA SER A 59 -12.59 -26.12 -26.69
C SER A 59 -13.69 -25.07 -26.85
N ASP A 60 -13.88 -24.61 -28.08
CA ASP A 60 -14.87 -23.59 -28.40
C ASP A 60 -16.30 -24.04 -28.03
N GLY A 61 -17.11 -23.11 -27.53
CA GLY A 61 -18.48 -23.35 -27.07
C GLY A 61 -18.62 -24.08 -25.73
N MET A 62 -17.52 -24.44 -25.05
CA MET A 62 -17.55 -25.02 -23.70
C MET A 62 -17.49 -23.94 -22.62
N SER A 63 -18.22 -24.17 -21.52
CA SER A 63 -18.04 -23.40 -20.29
C SER A 63 -16.99 -24.05 -19.41
N TYR A 64 -16.15 -23.24 -18.78
CA TYR A 64 -15.12 -23.67 -17.83
C TYR A 64 -15.47 -23.33 -16.37
N VAL A 65 -16.71 -22.91 -16.12
CA VAL A 65 -17.19 -22.62 -14.76
C VAL A 65 -17.12 -23.88 -13.90
N GLY A 66 -16.53 -23.77 -12.71
CA GLY A 66 -16.38 -24.85 -11.73
C GLY A 66 -15.27 -25.85 -12.05
N LEU A 67 -14.44 -25.58 -13.07
CA LEU A 67 -13.32 -26.43 -13.47
C LEU A 67 -11.96 -25.93 -12.95
N SER A 68 -11.93 -24.88 -12.14
CA SER A 68 -10.70 -24.41 -11.50
C SER A 68 -10.08 -25.44 -10.54
N ASP A 69 -10.88 -26.39 -10.05
CA ASP A 69 -10.53 -27.30 -8.94
C ASP A 69 -10.12 -26.56 -7.66
N ARG A 70 -10.49 -25.27 -7.56
CA ARG A 70 -10.24 -24.38 -6.43
C ARG A 70 -11.53 -24.01 -5.74
N ASN A 71 -11.97 -24.87 -4.82
CA ASN A 71 -13.21 -24.66 -4.08
C ASN A 71 -12.98 -24.73 -2.58
N CYS A 72 -13.32 -23.65 -1.87
CA CYS A 72 -13.53 -23.71 -0.43
C CYS A 72 -14.97 -24.11 -0.13
N ALA A 73 -15.18 -24.76 1.02
CA ALA A 73 -16.51 -25.09 1.47
C ALA A 73 -17.36 -23.81 1.63
N ASP A 74 -18.51 -23.78 0.97
CA ASP A 74 -19.54 -22.75 1.14
C ASP A 74 -20.46 -23.21 2.28
N ASP A 75 -20.21 -22.76 3.51
CA ASP A 75 -21.07 -23.04 4.67
C ASP A 75 -22.09 -21.91 4.83
N PHE A 76 -23.31 -22.26 5.23
CA PHE A 76 -24.36 -21.31 5.59
C PHE A 76 -23.96 -20.47 6.83
N ASN A 77 -23.11 -21.01 7.69
CA ASN A 77 -22.44 -20.26 8.76
C ASN A 77 -21.17 -19.54 8.26
N CYS A 78 -20.65 -18.57 9.03
CA CYS A 78 -19.31 -18.05 8.76
C CYS A 78 -18.31 -19.21 8.87
N PRO A 79 -17.69 -19.66 7.75
CA PRO A 79 -16.95 -20.91 7.76
C PRO A 79 -15.75 -20.80 8.71
N ILE A 80 -15.49 -21.85 9.48
CA ILE A 80 -14.19 -21.99 10.15
C ILE A 80 -13.17 -22.20 9.03
N HIS A 81 -12.19 -21.30 8.93
CA HIS A 81 -11.17 -21.36 7.90
C HIS A 81 -10.48 -22.73 7.85
N ASP A 82 -10.45 -23.29 6.65
CA ASP A 82 -9.66 -24.45 6.29
C ASP A 82 -8.35 -23.96 5.67
N GLU A 83 -7.25 -24.09 6.42
CA GLU A 83 -5.90 -23.73 5.98
C GLU A 83 -5.48 -24.48 4.71
N ALA A 84 -6.03 -25.67 4.46
CA ALA A 84 -5.79 -26.39 3.23
C ALA A 84 -6.47 -25.75 2.01
N CYS A 85 -7.49 -24.90 2.21
CA CYS A 85 -8.19 -24.22 1.13
C CYS A 85 -7.56 -22.87 0.76
N SER A 86 -7.12 -22.08 1.73
CA SER A 86 -6.42 -20.80 1.47
C SER A 86 -4.99 -20.98 0.95
N GLN A 87 -4.36 -22.13 1.25
CA GLN A 87 -3.05 -22.52 0.74
C GLN A 87 -3.09 -23.21 -0.64
N GLN A 88 -4.27 -23.29 -1.29
CA GLN A 88 -4.35 -23.82 -2.64
C GLN A 88 -3.53 -22.94 -3.59
N THR A 89 -2.63 -23.56 -4.33
CA THR A 89 -1.65 -22.89 -5.19
C THR A 89 -2.35 -22.10 -6.30
N ASN A 90 -2.54 -20.81 -6.07
CA ASN A 90 -2.99 -19.88 -7.09
C ASN A 90 -1.81 -19.59 -8.03
N ILE A 91 -1.75 -20.36 -9.12
CA ILE A 91 -0.73 -20.23 -10.15
C ILE A 91 -1.08 -19.04 -11.04
N ALA A 92 -0.31 -17.96 -10.93
CA ALA A 92 -0.48 -16.76 -11.73
C ALA A 92 0.32 -16.75 -13.04
N THR A 93 1.04 -17.83 -13.37
CA THR A 93 1.91 -17.87 -14.54
C THR A 93 1.64 -19.12 -15.35
N SER A 94 1.27 -18.94 -16.62
CA SER A 94 1.20 -20.05 -17.57
C SER A 94 2.60 -20.42 -18.05
N THR A 95 2.83 -21.71 -18.21
CA THR A 95 4.04 -22.29 -18.79
C THR A 95 3.98 -22.39 -20.32
N LYS A 96 2.80 -22.11 -20.91
CA LYS A 96 2.59 -22.10 -22.36
C LYS A 96 3.35 -20.95 -23.04
N GLY A 97 3.68 -21.18 -24.31
CA GLY A 97 4.43 -20.27 -25.17
C GLY A 97 3.60 -19.08 -25.67
N ALA A 98 4.07 -18.46 -26.75
CA ALA A 98 3.39 -17.35 -27.43
C ALA A 98 3.29 -17.61 -28.93
N GLY A 99 2.35 -16.93 -29.59
CA GLY A 99 2.27 -16.85 -31.05
C GLY A 99 1.55 -18.00 -31.76
N SER A 100 0.93 -18.92 -31.04
CA SER A 100 0.10 -19.98 -31.62
C SER A 100 -1.21 -20.14 -30.85
N ILE A 101 -2.26 -20.52 -31.59
CA ILE A 101 -3.55 -20.94 -31.02
C ILE A 101 -3.42 -22.25 -30.22
N ASP A 102 -2.35 -23.02 -30.44
CA ASP A 102 -2.06 -24.21 -29.63
C ASP A 102 -1.60 -23.86 -28.21
N GLU A 103 -1.24 -22.59 -27.96
CA GLU A 103 -0.79 -22.07 -26.66
C GLU A 103 -1.94 -21.43 -25.86
N ILE A 104 -3.20 -21.71 -26.20
CA ILE A 104 -4.34 -21.18 -25.43
C ILE A 104 -4.26 -21.69 -23.98
N THR A 105 -4.22 -20.74 -23.05
CA THR A 105 -4.35 -20.95 -21.61
C THR A 105 -5.80 -20.70 -21.22
N VAL A 106 -6.36 -21.56 -20.38
CA VAL A 106 -7.61 -21.29 -19.66
C VAL A 106 -7.24 -20.85 -18.25
N TRP A 107 -7.82 -19.73 -17.79
CA TRP A 107 -7.60 -19.23 -16.44
C TRP A 107 -8.88 -18.73 -15.79
N TRP A 108 -8.90 -18.77 -14.47
CA TRP A 108 -10.02 -18.36 -13.65
C TRP A 108 -9.68 -17.11 -12.85
N VAL A 109 -10.67 -16.25 -12.66
CA VAL A 109 -10.66 -15.15 -11.69
C VAL A 109 -11.34 -15.64 -10.44
N LEU A 110 -10.63 -15.54 -9.31
CA LEU A 110 -11.11 -15.96 -8.00
C LEU A 110 -11.20 -14.74 -7.09
N ALA A 111 -12.33 -14.57 -6.40
CA ALA A 111 -12.44 -13.68 -5.27
C ALA A 111 -11.97 -14.42 -4.02
N ALA A 112 -10.97 -13.87 -3.34
CA ALA A 112 -10.40 -14.45 -2.13
C ALA A 112 -10.56 -13.49 -0.96
N PHE A 113 -10.99 -14.02 0.19
CA PHE A 113 -11.30 -13.26 1.39
C PHE A 113 -10.47 -13.75 2.58
N PRO A 114 -10.00 -12.85 3.47
CA PRO A 114 -9.16 -13.23 4.61
C PRO A 114 -9.81 -14.28 5.51
N GLN A 115 -8.99 -15.11 6.17
CA GLN A 115 -9.43 -16.13 7.12
C GLN A 115 -10.44 -15.62 8.16
N ALA A 116 -10.21 -14.43 8.70
CA ALA A 116 -11.05 -13.84 9.75
C ALA A 116 -12.39 -13.26 9.24
N SER A 117 -12.61 -13.25 7.92
CA SER A 117 -13.81 -12.68 7.30
C SER A 117 -14.97 -13.68 7.23
N CYS A 118 -16.18 -13.14 7.08
CA CYS A 118 -17.40 -13.90 6.85
C CYS A 118 -18.04 -13.40 5.55
N PRO A 119 -17.49 -13.77 4.37
CA PRO A 119 -17.89 -13.17 3.11
C PRO A 119 -19.37 -13.44 2.82
N ARG A 120 -20.00 -12.46 2.17
CA ARG A 120 -21.39 -12.50 1.71
C ARG A 120 -21.46 -11.93 0.31
N LEU A 121 -20.61 -12.43 -0.58
CA LEU A 121 -20.47 -11.90 -1.93
C LEU A 121 -21.76 -12.13 -2.73
N SER A 122 -22.47 -11.06 -3.05
CA SER A 122 -23.69 -11.07 -3.87
C SER A 122 -23.46 -10.47 -5.25
N GLY A 123 -22.43 -9.64 -5.40
CA GLY A 123 -22.02 -9.11 -6.69
C GLY A 123 -20.60 -8.54 -6.66
N ILE A 124 -20.02 -8.36 -7.85
CA ILE A 124 -18.67 -7.83 -8.01
C ILE A 124 -18.58 -7.01 -9.29
N THR A 125 -17.82 -5.92 -9.26
CA THR A 125 -17.40 -5.18 -10.46
C THR A 125 -15.89 -5.29 -10.64
N PHE A 126 -15.42 -5.59 -11.84
CA PHE A 126 -13.99 -5.57 -12.16
C PHE A 126 -13.76 -5.31 -13.66
N GLY A 127 -12.53 -5.04 -14.03
CA GLY A 127 -12.06 -4.84 -15.39
C GLY A 127 -10.79 -5.62 -15.67
N VAL A 128 -10.33 -5.54 -16.91
CA VAL A 128 -9.13 -6.24 -17.39
C VAL A 128 -8.29 -5.31 -18.26
N GLY A 129 -7.01 -5.64 -18.42
CA GLY A 129 -6.11 -4.94 -19.34
C GLY A 129 -4.84 -5.74 -19.61
N TRP A 130 -4.10 -5.39 -20.66
CA TRP A 130 -2.85 -6.02 -21.07
C TRP A 130 -2.03 -5.06 -21.94
N GLY A 131 -0.85 -5.46 -22.42
CA GLY A 131 -0.08 -4.62 -23.34
C GLY A 131 -0.75 -4.47 -24.72
N THR A 132 -0.23 -3.59 -25.57
CA THR A 132 -0.67 -3.45 -26.98
C THR A 132 0.47 -3.74 -27.94
N GLY A 133 0.17 -4.15 -29.18
CA GLY A 133 1.17 -4.36 -30.21
C GLY A 133 1.90 -5.70 -30.06
N ALA A 134 3.21 -5.68 -29.82
CA ALA A 134 4.00 -6.91 -29.70
C ALA A 134 3.74 -7.68 -28.38
N ASN A 135 3.16 -7.02 -27.37
CA ASN A 135 2.85 -7.63 -26.07
C ASN A 135 1.33 -7.64 -25.87
N ASP A 136 0.60 -8.25 -26.80
CA ASP A 136 -0.88 -8.28 -26.82
C ASP A 136 -1.42 -9.67 -26.43
N VAL A 137 -2.59 -9.70 -25.82
CA VAL A 137 -3.31 -10.93 -25.45
C VAL A 137 -4.49 -11.10 -26.40
N THR A 138 -4.55 -12.25 -27.07
CA THR A 138 -5.74 -12.64 -27.83
C THR A 138 -6.66 -13.44 -26.92
N VAL A 139 -7.76 -12.84 -26.48
CA VAL A 139 -8.82 -13.54 -25.75
C VAL A 139 -9.78 -14.19 -26.74
N VAL A 140 -9.95 -15.51 -26.63
CA VAL A 140 -10.75 -16.33 -27.55
C VAL A 140 -12.03 -16.90 -26.91
N GLY A 141 -12.10 -16.92 -25.57
CA GLY A 141 -13.27 -17.38 -24.85
C GLY A 141 -13.31 -16.77 -23.45
N TYR A 142 -14.52 -16.69 -22.89
CA TYR A 142 -14.73 -16.19 -21.54
C TYR A 142 -16.14 -16.54 -21.04
N GLY A 143 -16.35 -16.46 -19.73
CA GLY A 143 -17.69 -16.58 -19.16
C GLY A 143 -17.75 -16.33 -17.66
N SER A 144 -18.94 -15.92 -17.22
CA SER A 144 -19.24 -15.64 -15.82
C SER A 144 -19.65 -16.89 -15.05
N ALA A 145 -19.23 -16.98 -13.78
CA ALA A 145 -19.76 -17.92 -12.80
C ALA A 145 -21.00 -17.37 -12.06
N GLY A 146 -21.40 -16.13 -12.37
CA GLY A 146 -22.61 -15.47 -11.87
C GLY A 146 -23.91 -16.01 -12.45
N ASP A 147 -25.01 -15.70 -11.76
CA ASP A 147 -26.36 -15.93 -12.31
C ASP A 147 -26.73 -14.85 -13.34
N TYR A 148 -26.16 -13.65 -13.19
CA TYR A 148 -26.35 -12.53 -14.10
C TYR A 148 -25.04 -11.79 -14.33
N GLU A 149 -24.80 -11.39 -15.57
CA GLU A 149 -23.65 -10.59 -15.98
C GLU A 149 -24.12 -9.32 -16.69
N ILE A 150 -23.47 -8.20 -16.37
CA ILE A 150 -23.65 -6.92 -17.05
C ILE A 150 -22.27 -6.49 -17.56
N PRO A 151 -21.87 -6.96 -18.76
CA PRO A 151 -20.64 -6.52 -19.37
C PRO A 151 -20.79 -5.11 -19.94
N SER A 152 -19.69 -4.36 -19.96
CA SER A 152 -19.56 -3.17 -20.81
C SER A 152 -19.52 -3.55 -22.30
N ASP A 153 -19.73 -2.57 -23.17
CA ASP A 153 -19.62 -2.76 -24.62
C ASP A 153 -18.22 -3.27 -24.98
N GLU A 154 -18.14 -4.25 -25.89
CA GLU A 154 -16.87 -4.85 -26.34
C GLU A 154 -16.06 -5.53 -25.22
N TRP A 155 -16.74 -6.02 -24.18
CA TRP A 155 -16.12 -6.86 -23.16
C TRP A 155 -15.71 -8.24 -23.72
N PRO A 156 -14.54 -8.78 -23.31
CA PRO A 156 -13.43 -8.12 -22.64
C PRO A 156 -12.52 -7.38 -23.62
N SER A 157 -12.01 -6.22 -23.22
CA SER A 157 -11.11 -5.42 -24.05
C SER A 157 -10.05 -4.68 -23.24
N ASN A 158 -8.96 -4.32 -23.91
CA ASN A 158 -7.81 -3.64 -23.30
C ASN A 158 -8.05 -2.15 -22.99
N PHE A 159 -9.17 -1.59 -23.44
CA PHE A 159 -9.49 -0.17 -23.28
C PHE A 159 -10.74 0.00 -22.44
N GLY A 160 -10.54 0.39 -21.18
CA GLY A 160 -11.56 1.10 -20.39
C GLY A 160 -12.91 0.41 -20.26
N ASN A 161 -12.92 -0.92 -20.07
CA ASN A 161 -14.13 -1.73 -20.02
C ASN A 161 -14.06 -2.74 -18.86
N GLY A 162 -15.22 -3.07 -18.30
CA GLY A 162 -15.41 -3.93 -17.14
C GLY A 162 -16.67 -4.78 -17.24
N THR A 163 -16.86 -5.67 -16.27
CA THR A 163 -18.11 -6.42 -16.12
C THR A 163 -18.60 -6.34 -14.67
N ALA A 164 -19.91 -6.44 -14.50
CA ALA A 164 -20.53 -6.69 -13.21
C ALA A 164 -21.11 -8.09 -13.19
N VAL A 165 -20.75 -8.88 -12.18
CA VAL A 165 -21.23 -10.25 -11.99
C VAL A 165 -22.07 -10.29 -10.73
N VAL A 166 -23.24 -10.91 -10.77
CA VAL A 166 -24.20 -10.95 -9.65
C VAL A 166 -24.71 -12.38 -9.44
N TRP A 167 -24.91 -12.74 -8.18
CA TRP A 167 -25.52 -13.99 -7.75
C TRP A 167 -26.85 -13.73 -7.04
N SER A 168 -27.82 -14.60 -7.27
CA SER A 168 -29.14 -14.56 -6.62
C SER A 168 -29.06 -14.92 -5.13
N SER A 169 -28.01 -15.67 -4.76
CA SER A 169 -27.69 -16.06 -3.39
C SER A 169 -26.27 -15.65 -3.06
N ALA A 170 -26.07 -15.04 -1.90
CA ALA A 170 -24.73 -14.66 -1.43
C ALA A 170 -23.83 -15.87 -1.31
N ARG A 171 -22.62 -15.76 -1.87
CA ARG A 171 -21.54 -16.74 -1.76
C ARG A 171 -20.77 -16.47 -0.47
N ARG A 172 -20.49 -17.51 0.31
CA ARG A 172 -19.89 -17.40 1.65
C ARG A 172 -18.57 -18.14 1.80
N ALA A 173 -18.09 -18.79 0.74
CA ALA A 173 -16.76 -19.38 0.70
C ALA A 173 -15.67 -18.29 0.74
N HIS A 174 -14.53 -18.60 1.36
CA HIS A 174 -13.35 -17.72 1.38
C HIS A 174 -12.62 -17.65 0.04
N LEU A 175 -12.89 -18.59 -0.87
CA LEU A 175 -12.41 -18.59 -2.25
C LEU A 175 -13.60 -18.89 -3.17
N ILE A 176 -13.93 -17.94 -4.02
CA ILE A 176 -15.11 -18.00 -4.89
C ILE A 176 -14.66 -17.79 -6.34
N GLU A 177 -15.00 -18.73 -7.20
CA GLU A 177 -14.82 -18.57 -8.65
C GLU A 177 -15.80 -17.51 -9.19
N VAL A 178 -15.25 -16.50 -9.86
CA VAL A 178 -16.02 -15.35 -10.37
C VAL A 178 -16.21 -15.44 -11.87
N TYR A 179 -15.15 -15.80 -12.59
CA TYR A 179 -15.08 -15.68 -14.04
C TYR A 179 -14.02 -16.61 -14.61
N TRP A 180 -14.12 -16.97 -15.88
CA TRP A 180 -13.05 -17.65 -16.61
C TRP A 180 -12.77 -16.96 -17.93
N PHE A 181 -11.54 -17.11 -18.40
CA PHE A 181 -11.07 -16.64 -19.70
C PHE A 181 -10.25 -17.73 -20.39
N ALA A 182 -10.18 -17.66 -21.70
CA ALA A 182 -9.28 -18.43 -22.53
C ALA A 182 -8.61 -17.50 -23.54
N GLY A 183 -7.30 -17.64 -23.70
CA GLY A 183 -6.51 -16.77 -24.57
C GLY A 183 -5.04 -17.11 -24.57
N TYR A 184 -4.26 -16.40 -25.38
CA TYR A 184 -2.84 -16.64 -25.54
C TYR A 184 -2.08 -15.34 -25.78
N ALA A 185 -0.77 -15.36 -25.48
CA ALA A 185 0.16 -14.29 -25.81
C ALA A 185 0.41 -14.25 -27.33
N THR A 186 0.23 -13.10 -27.97
CA THR A 186 0.19 -13.02 -29.44
C THR A 186 1.58 -13.03 -30.09
N TYR A 187 2.59 -12.40 -29.50
CA TYR A 187 3.96 -12.38 -30.08
C TYR A 187 5.08 -12.60 -29.07
N GLY A 188 4.88 -12.31 -27.78
CA GLY A 188 5.91 -12.45 -26.75
C GLY A 188 5.34 -12.37 -25.33
N PRO A 189 6.22 -12.34 -24.31
CA PRO A 189 5.81 -12.25 -22.91
C PRO A 189 4.85 -11.09 -22.66
N VAL A 190 3.71 -11.36 -22.01
CA VAL A 190 2.70 -10.35 -21.69
C VAL A 190 1.99 -10.67 -20.37
N GLU A 191 1.65 -9.61 -19.64
CA GLU A 191 0.78 -9.69 -18.46
C GLU A 191 -0.67 -9.40 -18.86
N PHE A 192 -1.59 -10.30 -18.52
CA PHE A 192 -3.02 -10.02 -18.43
C PHE A 192 -3.35 -9.56 -17.02
N THR A 193 -3.87 -8.36 -16.85
CA THR A 193 -4.06 -7.70 -15.57
C THR A 193 -5.54 -7.62 -15.22
N LEU A 194 -5.87 -7.92 -13.97
CA LEU A 194 -7.16 -7.56 -13.38
C LEU A 194 -7.08 -6.12 -12.86
N GLY A 195 -8.20 -5.42 -12.84
CA GLY A 195 -8.28 -4.06 -12.34
C GLY A 195 -9.72 -3.63 -12.01
N PRO A 196 -9.92 -2.38 -11.60
CA PRO A 196 -11.25 -1.85 -11.37
C PRO A 196 -12.04 -1.77 -12.67
N HIS A 197 -13.36 -1.93 -12.59
CA HIS A 197 -14.24 -1.58 -13.71
C HIS A 197 -14.07 -0.09 -14.03
N PHE A 198 -13.95 0.27 -15.30
CA PHE A 198 -13.62 1.63 -15.73
C PHE A 198 -14.54 2.74 -15.19
N THR A 199 -15.87 2.54 -15.22
CA THR A 199 -16.85 3.51 -14.69
C THR A 199 -17.39 3.19 -13.30
N GLN A 200 -17.40 1.92 -12.90
CA GLN A 200 -18.03 1.45 -11.65
C GLN A 200 -17.04 1.20 -10.51
N GLY A 201 -15.73 1.33 -10.76
CA GLY A 201 -14.69 0.93 -9.82
C GLY A 201 -14.64 -0.59 -9.62
N GLY A 202 -13.82 -1.06 -8.69
CA GLY A 202 -13.80 -2.48 -8.33
C GLY A 202 -14.20 -2.70 -6.89
N ASN A 203 -15.36 -3.33 -6.71
CA ASN A 203 -15.97 -3.54 -5.40
C ASN A 203 -16.61 -4.92 -5.33
N PHE A 204 -16.61 -5.50 -4.12
CA PHE A 204 -17.47 -6.60 -3.72
C PHE A 204 -18.75 -6.04 -3.07
N ALA A 205 -19.91 -6.43 -3.58
CA ALA A 205 -21.21 -6.10 -3.01
C ALA A 205 -21.71 -7.23 -2.11
N ASP A 206 -22.27 -6.88 -0.96
CA ASP A 206 -22.98 -7.83 -0.10
C ASP A 206 -24.49 -7.92 -0.43
N ASP A 207 -25.19 -8.84 0.22
CA ASP A 207 -26.64 -9.06 0.07
C ASP A 207 -27.50 -8.19 1.01
N ALA A 208 -26.96 -7.09 1.56
CA ALA A 208 -27.75 -6.10 2.27
C ALA A 208 -28.60 -5.25 1.30
N VAL A 209 -29.60 -4.54 1.84
CA VAL A 209 -30.46 -3.64 1.06
C VAL A 209 -30.48 -2.26 1.73
N PRO A 210 -29.77 -1.24 1.18
CA PRO A 210 -28.87 -1.31 0.02
C PRO A 210 -27.59 -2.10 0.32
N SER A 211 -26.97 -2.66 -0.73
CA SER A 211 -25.72 -3.42 -0.60
C SER A 211 -24.60 -2.57 -0.04
N HIS A 212 -23.83 -3.15 0.87
CA HIS A 212 -22.52 -2.64 1.24
C HIS A 212 -21.52 -2.95 0.12
N LEU A 213 -20.78 -1.93 -0.32
CA LEU A 213 -19.68 -2.08 -1.27
C LEU A 213 -18.35 -2.02 -0.54
N ASP A 214 -17.61 -3.12 -0.56
CA ASP A 214 -16.23 -3.21 -0.09
C ASP A 214 -15.27 -3.10 -1.28
N PRO A 215 -14.36 -2.10 -1.32
CA PRO A 215 -13.38 -2.01 -2.40
C PRO A 215 -12.51 -3.27 -2.47
N ILE A 216 -12.21 -3.72 -3.68
CA ILE A 216 -11.23 -4.79 -3.90
C ILE A 216 -9.86 -4.22 -3.52
N ARG A 217 -9.19 -4.85 -2.56
CA ARG A 217 -7.92 -4.37 -2.01
C ARG A 217 -6.79 -4.42 -3.03
N GLU A 218 -6.69 -5.53 -3.75
CA GLU A 218 -5.62 -5.77 -4.72
C GLU A 218 -6.06 -6.72 -5.84
N TYR A 219 -5.39 -6.62 -6.99
CA TYR A 219 -5.73 -7.33 -8.22
C TYR A 219 -4.53 -8.11 -8.75
N ALA A 220 -4.77 -9.34 -9.15
CA ALA A 220 -3.74 -10.19 -9.74
C ALA A 220 -3.39 -9.84 -11.18
N LYS A 221 -2.22 -10.36 -11.58
CA LYS A 221 -1.72 -10.35 -12.95
C LYS A 221 -1.36 -11.76 -13.38
N LEU A 222 -1.88 -12.20 -14.51
CA LEU A 222 -1.51 -13.43 -15.17
C LEU A 222 -0.33 -13.21 -16.11
N GLY A 223 0.73 -13.99 -15.96
CA GLY A 223 1.84 -14.05 -16.93
C GLY A 223 1.57 -15.07 -18.04
N LEU A 224 1.68 -14.65 -19.29
CA LEU A 224 1.57 -15.50 -20.50
C LEU A 224 2.84 -15.38 -21.36
N GLY A 225 3.14 -16.42 -22.15
CA GLY A 225 4.22 -16.38 -23.14
C GLY A 225 5.61 -16.18 -22.54
N GLY A 226 5.82 -16.64 -21.31
CA GLY A 226 7.06 -16.47 -20.54
C GLY A 226 7.12 -15.24 -19.63
N ALA A 227 6.06 -14.44 -19.53
CA ALA A 227 5.96 -13.40 -18.50
C ALA A 227 5.67 -14.01 -17.13
N THR A 228 6.13 -13.35 -16.07
CA THR A 228 5.82 -13.75 -14.68
C THR A 228 4.57 -13.04 -14.21
N GLY A 229 3.55 -13.78 -13.80
CA GLY A 229 2.38 -13.22 -13.13
C GLY A 229 2.54 -13.15 -11.62
N HIS A 230 1.59 -12.48 -10.98
CA HIS A 230 1.56 -12.23 -9.54
C HIS A 230 0.13 -12.33 -9.01
N ASN A 231 -0.03 -13.03 -7.89
CA ASN A 231 -1.26 -13.04 -7.11
C ASN A 231 -1.05 -12.26 -5.79
N PRO A 232 -2.01 -11.41 -5.38
CA PRO A 232 -1.95 -10.71 -4.11
C PRO A 232 -2.07 -11.69 -2.94
N SER A 233 -1.53 -11.32 -1.78
CA SER A 233 -1.75 -12.08 -0.54
C SER A 233 -3.21 -11.97 -0.13
N VAL A 234 -3.83 -13.06 0.34
CA VAL A 234 -5.24 -13.05 0.80
C VAL A 234 -5.34 -12.55 2.25
N GLU A 235 -4.39 -12.96 3.09
CA GLU A 235 -4.32 -12.65 4.52
C GLU A 235 -3.75 -11.26 4.79
N GLY A 236 -4.41 -10.20 4.29
CA GLY A 236 -3.98 -8.81 4.54
C GLY A 236 -2.50 -8.58 4.21
N SER A 237 -1.90 -7.53 4.76
CA SER A 237 -0.44 -7.54 4.97
C SER A 237 -0.14 -8.57 6.05
N PRO A 238 0.97 -9.32 5.97
CA PRO A 238 1.30 -10.27 7.01
C PRO A 238 1.36 -9.57 8.37
N SER A 239 0.86 -10.26 9.40
CA SER A 239 0.67 -9.71 10.73
C SER A 239 1.30 -10.62 11.76
N GLY A 240 1.65 -10.05 12.90
CA GLY A 240 2.39 -10.73 13.93
C GLY A 240 2.36 -9.96 15.24
N ALA A 241 3.08 -10.46 16.23
CA ALA A 241 3.17 -9.84 17.54
C ALA A 241 3.80 -8.44 17.45
N CYS A 242 3.04 -7.45 17.88
CA CYS A 242 3.48 -6.08 18.08
C CYS A 242 3.53 -5.76 19.57
N CYS A 243 4.72 -5.42 20.06
CA CYS A 243 4.93 -5.05 21.44
C CYS A 243 4.81 -3.53 21.63
N ILE A 244 3.75 -3.09 22.31
CA ILE A 244 3.51 -1.69 22.69
C ILE A 244 3.74 -1.59 24.20
N GLY A 245 4.98 -1.28 24.58
CA GLY A 245 5.43 -1.46 25.96
C GLY A 245 5.51 -2.95 26.30
N ASP A 246 4.75 -3.41 27.29
CA ASP A 246 4.68 -4.83 27.67
C ASP A 246 3.39 -5.51 27.15
N LEU A 247 2.54 -4.77 26.44
CA LEU A 247 1.33 -5.31 25.83
C LEU A 247 1.65 -5.89 24.46
N CYS A 248 1.29 -7.14 24.26
CA CYS A 248 1.28 -7.74 22.94
C CYS A 248 -0.07 -7.51 22.25
N ALA A 249 -0.05 -7.07 20.99
CA ALA A 249 -1.20 -7.08 20.10
C ALA A 249 -0.81 -7.64 18.71
N VAL A 250 -1.72 -8.34 18.04
CA VAL A 250 -1.51 -8.70 16.63
C VAL A 250 -1.75 -7.46 15.76
N ARG A 251 -0.75 -7.07 14.98
CA ARG A 251 -0.78 -5.93 14.05
C ARG A 251 0.04 -6.26 12.80
N THR A 252 -0.18 -5.54 11.72
CA THR A 252 0.77 -5.48 10.60
C THR A 252 2.04 -4.75 11.03
N GLU A 253 3.15 -4.91 10.32
CA GLU A 253 4.38 -4.15 10.58
C GLU A 253 4.13 -2.63 10.61
N GLU A 254 3.47 -2.10 9.58
CA GLU A 254 3.11 -0.68 9.50
C GLU A 254 2.18 -0.25 10.65
N GLY A 255 1.18 -1.08 10.96
CA GLY A 255 0.25 -0.82 12.06
C GLY A 255 0.96 -0.81 13.42
N CYS A 256 2.00 -1.64 13.58
CA CYS A 256 2.83 -1.67 14.76
C CYS A 256 3.67 -0.39 14.89
N ALA A 257 4.35 0.02 13.82
CA ALA A 257 5.14 1.25 13.76
C ALA A 257 4.29 2.50 14.04
N ASN A 258 3.09 2.58 13.45
CA ASN A 258 2.15 3.68 13.69
C ASN A 258 1.63 3.72 15.13
N SER A 259 1.64 2.59 15.82
CA SER A 259 1.29 2.49 17.25
C SER A 259 2.48 2.75 18.18
N GLY A 260 3.67 3.03 17.63
CA GLY A 260 4.92 3.18 18.39
C GLY A 260 5.39 1.88 19.03
N GLY A 261 4.99 0.73 18.49
CA GLY A 261 5.38 -0.59 18.97
C GLY A 261 6.58 -1.18 18.24
N PHE A 262 7.11 -2.29 18.78
CA PHE A 262 8.15 -3.08 18.16
C PHE A 262 7.55 -4.35 17.54
N TYR A 263 7.72 -4.52 16.23
CA TYR A 263 7.18 -5.66 15.49
C TYR A 263 8.15 -6.85 15.56
N LEU A 264 7.66 -8.02 15.97
CA LEU A 264 8.50 -9.21 16.14
C LEU A 264 8.64 -10.05 14.87
N GLY A 265 7.92 -9.69 13.81
CA GLY A 265 7.87 -10.41 12.55
C GLY A 265 6.53 -11.10 12.33
N ASP A 266 6.35 -11.52 11.09
CA ASP A 266 5.12 -12.16 10.61
C ASP A 266 4.88 -13.51 11.30
N ASP A 267 3.61 -13.81 11.55
CA ASP A 267 3.13 -15.05 12.18
C ASP A 267 3.70 -15.33 13.59
N VAL A 268 4.43 -14.38 14.19
CA VAL A 268 4.84 -14.49 15.59
C VAL A 268 3.59 -14.41 16.47
N PRO A 269 3.28 -15.48 17.24
CA PRO A 269 2.07 -15.52 18.03
C PRO A 269 2.14 -14.50 19.16
N CYS A 270 1.00 -13.89 19.44
CA CYS A 270 0.87 -12.90 20.48
C CYS A 270 0.26 -13.53 21.73
N ASP A 271 1.11 -13.76 22.73
CA ASP A 271 0.72 -14.24 24.05
C ASP A 271 1.07 -13.20 25.14
N PRO A 272 0.52 -13.33 26.37
CA PRO A 272 0.76 -12.36 27.44
C PRO A 272 2.22 -12.22 27.88
N THR A 273 3.09 -13.17 27.53
CA THR A 273 4.52 -13.19 27.87
C THR A 273 5.43 -12.80 26.71
N THR A 274 4.92 -12.75 25.47
CA THR A 274 5.67 -12.41 24.25
C THR A 274 6.42 -11.08 24.38
N CYS A 275 5.85 -10.09 25.07
CA CYS A 275 6.47 -8.78 25.33
C CYS A 275 7.02 -8.64 26.77
N GLY A 276 7.15 -9.75 27.50
CA GLY A 276 7.58 -9.76 28.90
C GLY A 276 9.09 -9.56 29.10
N THR A 277 9.88 -9.71 28.04
CA THR A 277 11.32 -9.41 28.03
C THR A 277 11.67 -8.49 26.87
N GLY A 278 12.82 -7.85 26.96
CA GLY A 278 13.34 -6.95 25.94
C GLY A 278 14.80 -6.61 26.17
N ALA A 279 15.38 -5.87 25.22
CA ALA A 279 16.76 -5.43 25.30
C ALA A 279 16.99 -4.50 26.51
N CYS A 280 18.01 -4.82 27.27
CA CYS A 280 18.47 -4.09 28.44
C CYS A 280 19.92 -3.65 28.22
N CYS A 281 20.17 -2.36 28.33
CA CYS A 281 21.47 -1.77 28.05
C CYS A 281 22.25 -1.46 29.32
N PHE A 282 23.44 -2.05 29.42
CA PHE A 282 24.45 -1.76 30.43
C PHE A 282 25.65 -1.08 29.75
N GLY A 283 25.51 0.22 29.47
CA GLY A 283 26.42 0.91 28.55
C GLY A 283 26.23 0.39 27.13
N GLU A 284 27.28 -0.12 26.51
CA GLU A 284 27.26 -0.72 25.15
C GLU A 284 26.85 -2.20 25.14
N GLN A 285 26.77 -2.84 26.31
CA GLN A 285 26.38 -4.25 26.42
C GLN A 285 24.87 -4.40 26.44
N CYS A 286 24.35 -5.38 25.69
CA CYS A 286 22.93 -5.73 25.66
C CYS A 286 22.68 -7.10 26.27
N GLY A 287 21.61 -7.20 27.06
CA GLY A 287 21.02 -8.47 27.48
C GLY A 287 19.50 -8.46 27.32
N ILE A 288 18.89 -9.62 27.08
CA ILE A 288 17.41 -9.75 27.07
C ILE A 288 16.96 -10.05 28.50
N LEU A 289 16.28 -9.11 29.13
CA LEU A 289 15.82 -9.19 30.52
C LEU A 289 14.38 -8.71 30.63
N THR A 290 13.71 -9.00 31.75
CA THR A 290 12.48 -8.29 32.13
C THR A 290 12.79 -6.83 32.48
N ARG A 291 11.77 -5.95 32.49
CA ARG A 291 11.96 -4.54 32.92
C ARG A 291 12.50 -4.50 34.35
N GLU A 292 11.92 -5.28 35.25
CA GLU A 292 12.27 -5.30 36.68
C GLU A 292 13.72 -5.74 36.90
N GLU A 293 14.18 -6.78 36.19
CA GLU A 293 15.57 -7.24 36.26
C GLU A 293 16.53 -6.23 35.63
N CYS A 294 16.15 -5.60 34.52
CA CYS A 294 16.98 -4.62 33.84
C CYS A 294 17.23 -3.39 34.74
N GLU A 295 16.16 -2.76 35.21
CA GLU A 295 16.23 -1.56 36.05
C GLU A 295 16.81 -1.89 37.43
N GLY A 296 16.48 -3.05 37.99
CA GLY A 296 17.02 -3.53 39.27
C GLY A 296 18.53 -3.74 39.26
N ASN A 297 19.10 -4.07 38.10
CA ASN A 297 20.55 -4.19 37.91
C ASN A 297 21.20 -2.89 37.40
N GLY A 298 20.47 -1.78 37.32
CA GLY A 298 20.97 -0.48 36.90
C GLY A 298 21.14 -0.32 35.38
N GLY A 299 20.51 -1.17 34.58
CA GLY A 299 20.46 -1.06 33.12
C GLY A 299 19.32 -0.16 32.64
N VAL A 300 19.33 0.14 31.33
CA VAL A 300 18.28 0.91 30.65
C VAL A 300 17.45 -0.05 29.79
N TYR A 301 16.18 -0.24 30.15
CA TYR A 301 15.26 -1.09 29.40
C TYR A 301 14.80 -0.40 28.11
N ARG A 302 14.87 -1.09 26.97
CA ARG A 302 14.52 -0.55 25.65
C ARG A 302 13.06 -0.82 25.24
N GLY A 303 12.32 -1.59 26.03
CA GLY A 303 10.91 -1.91 25.79
C GLY A 303 10.69 -3.40 25.54
N GLY A 304 9.47 -3.89 25.80
CA GLY A 304 9.11 -5.28 25.56
C GLY A 304 9.25 -5.65 24.09
N GLY A 305 9.72 -6.87 23.83
CA GLY A 305 9.93 -7.41 22.49
C GLY A 305 11.20 -6.92 21.78
N THR A 306 11.86 -5.86 22.26
CA THR A 306 13.09 -5.37 21.63
C THR A 306 14.23 -6.40 21.69
N LEU A 307 15.01 -6.51 20.61
CA LEU A 307 16.10 -7.49 20.49
C LEU A 307 17.48 -6.87 20.75
N CYS A 308 18.46 -7.72 21.06
CA CYS A 308 19.87 -7.33 21.21
C CYS A 308 20.68 -7.46 19.92
N ASP A 309 20.03 -7.86 18.82
CA ASP A 309 20.63 -7.94 17.49
C ASP A 309 19.63 -7.35 16.48
N PRO A 310 19.95 -6.19 15.86
CA PRO A 310 21.13 -5.36 16.10
C PRO A 310 21.15 -4.79 17.53
N ASN A 311 22.35 -4.56 18.09
CA ASN A 311 22.50 -4.13 19.49
C ASN A 311 22.03 -2.67 19.70
N PRO A 312 20.88 -2.42 20.39
CA PRO A 312 20.32 -1.09 20.58
C PRO A 312 21.03 -0.27 21.67
N CYS A 313 22.08 -0.83 22.27
CA CYS A 313 22.89 -0.19 23.29
C CYS A 313 24.07 0.57 22.69
N ILE A 314 24.41 0.26 21.43
CA ILE A 314 25.41 0.99 20.66
C ILE A 314 24.67 2.05 19.85
N PRO A 315 25.07 3.33 19.91
CA PRO A 315 24.50 4.36 19.03
C PRO A 315 24.68 3.96 17.56
N PRO A 316 23.66 4.13 16.70
CA PRO A 316 23.85 3.89 15.28
C PRO A 316 24.95 4.79 14.73
N GLU A 317 25.72 4.24 13.81
CA GLU A 317 26.77 4.96 13.09
C GLU A 317 26.29 5.31 11.68
N GLY A 318 26.94 6.30 11.09
CA GLY A 318 26.67 6.74 9.74
C GLY A 318 27.84 7.52 9.17
N ALA A 319 27.77 7.83 7.89
CA ALA A 319 28.76 8.64 7.21
C ALA A 319 28.82 10.05 7.81
N CYS A 320 30.02 10.45 8.21
CA CYS A 320 30.35 11.76 8.71
C CYS A 320 31.31 12.46 7.74
N CYS A 321 30.88 13.62 7.23
CA CYS A 321 31.64 14.38 6.25
C CYS A 321 32.48 15.49 6.89
N PHE A 322 33.78 15.44 6.65
CA PHE A 322 34.75 16.49 6.94
C PHE A 322 35.24 17.10 5.62
N GLY A 323 34.40 17.95 5.02
CA GLY A 323 34.62 18.39 3.63
C GLY A 323 34.35 17.25 2.66
N VAL A 324 35.40 16.75 1.99
CA VAL A 324 35.31 15.60 1.06
C VAL A 324 35.68 14.26 1.70
N GLU A 325 36.26 14.29 2.91
CA GLU A 325 36.60 13.07 3.65
C GLU A 325 35.36 12.50 4.33
N CYS A 326 35.18 11.18 4.20
CA CYS A 326 34.10 10.43 4.85
C CYS A 326 34.66 9.41 5.82
N VAL A 327 34.12 9.41 7.04
CA VAL A 327 34.36 8.38 8.04
C VAL A 327 33.05 7.94 8.66
N ILE A 328 32.93 6.66 9.02
CA ILE A 328 31.78 6.16 9.76
C ILE A 328 31.97 6.49 11.23
N LEU A 329 31.08 7.32 11.78
CA LEU A 329 31.11 7.75 13.18
C LEU A 329 29.67 7.82 13.70
N PRO A 330 29.41 7.67 15.00
CA PRO A 330 28.12 8.00 15.58
C PRO A 330 27.87 9.52 15.54
N LEU A 331 26.61 9.93 15.41
CA LEU A 331 26.18 11.34 15.28
C LEU A 331 26.86 12.29 16.28
N HIS A 332 26.96 11.89 17.55
CA HIS A 332 27.52 12.73 18.60
C HIS A 332 29.03 12.97 18.45
N VAL A 333 29.79 11.98 17.95
CA VAL A 333 31.23 12.13 17.66
C VAL A 333 31.43 12.97 16.42
N CYS A 334 30.62 12.73 15.37
CA CYS A 334 30.66 13.49 14.13
C CYS A 334 30.46 14.99 14.37
N THR A 335 29.39 15.35 15.08
CA THR A 335 29.04 16.75 15.37
C THR A 335 29.99 17.41 16.37
N GLN A 336 30.51 16.67 17.37
CA GLN A 336 31.53 17.18 18.29
C GLN A 336 32.82 17.56 17.56
N GLN A 337 33.16 16.83 16.48
CA GLN A 337 34.32 17.12 15.63
C GLN A 337 34.02 18.14 14.52
N SER A 338 32.84 18.78 14.52
CA SER A 338 32.39 19.73 13.49
C SER A 338 32.20 19.12 12.09
N GLY A 339 31.94 17.81 12.02
CA GLY A 339 31.57 17.11 10.79
C GLY A 339 30.08 17.21 10.47
N THR A 340 29.71 16.93 9.22
CA THR A 340 28.32 16.87 8.75
C THR A 340 27.86 15.42 8.68
N TYR A 341 26.99 15.02 9.60
CA TYR A 341 26.43 13.66 9.64
C TYR A 341 25.38 13.47 8.54
N GLN A 342 25.50 12.40 7.76
CA GLN A 342 24.63 12.11 6.61
C GLN A 342 23.38 11.31 6.98
N GLY A 343 23.30 10.80 8.21
CA GLY A 343 22.19 9.99 8.71
C GLY A 343 22.66 8.62 9.17
N ASP A 344 21.86 7.96 9.98
CA ASP A 344 22.14 6.59 10.45
C ASP A 344 22.21 5.62 9.27
N GLU A 345 23.08 4.61 9.37
CA GLU A 345 23.30 3.56 8.36
C GLU A 345 23.80 4.05 7.00
N THR A 346 24.08 5.35 6.85
CA THR A 346 24.74 5.86 5.65
C THR A 346 26.19 5.37 5.58
N VAL A 347 26.63 4.98 4.39
CA VAL A 347 27.96 4.43 4.14
C VAL A 347 28.88 5.45 3.48
N CYS A 348 30.20 5.23 3.54
CA CYS A 348 31.20 6.06 2.86
C CYS A 348 31.56 5.56 1.45
N ASP A 349 30.88 4.52 0.94
CA ASP A 349 31.06 4.01 -0.42
C ASP A 349 29.68 3.66 -1.03
N PRO A 350 29.20 4.42 -2.03
CA PRO A 350 29.83 5.60 -2.63
C PRO A 350 29.95 6.76 -1.64
N ASN A 351 31.03 7.54 -1.73
CA ASN A 351 31.32 8.62 -0.77
C ASN A 351 30.26 9.74 -0.84
N PRO A 352 29.41 9.92 0.19
CA PRO A 352 28.38 10.96 0.19
C PRO A 352 28.96 12.37 0.40
N CYS A 353 30.22 12.46 0.83
CA CYS A 353 30.94 13.71 1.03
C CYS A 353 31.60 14.22 -0.26
N ASP A 354 31.62 13.40 -1.32
CA ASP A 354 32.04 13.86 -2.62
C ASP A 354 31.07 14.97 -3.07
N LEU A 355 31.60 16.18 -3.17
CA LEU A 355 30.94 17.27 -3.88
C LEU A 355 30.97 16.90 -5.37
N LEU A 356 30.03 16.05 -5.80
CA LEU A 356 29.93 15.60 -7.18
C LEU A 356 29.94 16.85 -8.07
N PRO A 357 30.97 17.00 -8.92
CA PRO A 357 31.10 18.20 -9.71
C PRO A 357 29.95 18.27 -10.71
N GLY A 358 29.58 19.48 -11.07
CA GLY A 358 28.50 19.75 -12.01
C GLY A 358 28.84 20.96 -12.86
N ALA A 359 28.01 21.21 -13.87
CA ALA A 359 28.11 22.38 -14.70
C ALA A 359 27.90 23.66 -13.86
N CYS A 360 28.89 24.54 -13.85
CA CYS A 360 28.74 25.95 -13.51
C CYS A 360 28.51 26.74 -14.80
N CYS A 361 27.49 27.59 -14.80
CA CYS A 361 27.25 28.57 -15.85
C CYS A 361 27.78 29.94 -15.42
N LEU A 362 28.79 30.39 -16.16
CA LEU A 362 29.40 31.70 -15.99
C LEU A 362 28.50 32.80 -16.60
N PRO A 363 28.70 34.08 -16.22
CA PRO A 363 27.92 35.20 -16.77
C PRO A 363 28.01 35.38 -18.29
N ASP A 364 29.09 34.90 -18.92
CA ASP A 364 29.30 34.91 -20.37
C ASP A 364 28.70 33.69 -21.09
N LEU A 365 27.95 32.86 -20.36
CA LEU A 365 27.35 31.59 -20.81
C LEU A 365 28.38 30.47 -21.05
N THR A 366 29.62 30.63 -20.59
CA THR A 366 30.60 29.53 -20.59
C THR A 366 30.21 28.48 -19.55
N CYS A 367 30.24 27.20 -19.95
CA CYS A 367 30.04 26.07 -19.05
C CYS A 367 31.38 25.45 -18.64
N ILE A 368 31.60 25.27 -17.34
CA ILE A 368 32.74 24.52 -16.78
C ILE A 368 32.26 23.53 -15.72
N ILE A 369 32.99 22.44 -15.50
CA ILE A 369 32.64 21.45 -14.46
C ILE A 369 33.47 21.75 -13.21
N LEU A 370 32.81 22.17 -12.13
CA LEU A 370 33.43 22.36 -10.81
C LEU A 370 32.52 21.83 -9.69
N PRO A 371 33.05 21.66 -8.47
CA PRO A 371 32.21 21.46 -7.28
C PRO A 371 31.25 22.63 -7.07
N ARG A 372 30.06 22.34 -6.50
CA ARG A 372 29.02 23.35 -6.17
C ARG A 372 29.59 24.61 -5.52
N THR A 373 30.40 24.43 -4.46
CA THR A 373 30.96 25.54 -3.68
C THR A 373 31.83 26.45 -4.53
N ALA A 374 32.64 25.91 -5.44
CA ALA A 374 33.45 26.71 -6.34
C ALA A 374 32.61 27.51 -7.34
N CYS A 375 31.46 26.99 -7.79
CA CYS A 375 30.53 27.79 -8.60
C CYS A 375 29.93 28.94 -7.78
N GLU A 376 29.40 28.63 -6.59
CA GLU A 376 28.67 29.56 -5.74
C GLU A 376 29.59 30.67 -5.18
N ASP A 377 30.82 30.32 -4.75
CA ASP A 377 31.82 31.27 -4.23
C ASP A 377 32.28 32.28 -5.29
N ASN A 378 32.26 31.90 -6.58
CA ASN A 378 32.55 32.80 -7.70
C ASN A 378 31.31 33.53 -8.24
N GLY A 379 30.13 33.32 -7.62
CA GLY A 379 28.86 33.91 -8.04
C GLY A 379 28.30 33.34 -9.35
N TRP A 380 28.68 32.11 -9.72
CA TRP A 380 28.21 31.42 -10.92
C TRP A 380 27.00 30.52 -10.60
N ILE A 381 26.22 30.18 -11.63
CA ILE A 381 25.02 29.35 -11.47
C ILE A 381 25.41 27.88 -11.52
N PHE A 382 25.24 27.15 -10.42
CA PHE A 382 25.39 25.69 -10.41
C PHE A 382 24.12 25.01 -10.94
N VAL A 383 24.25 24.25 -12.03
CA VAL A 383 23.10 23.59 -12.70
C VAL A 383 22.60 22.39 -11.90
N GLY A 384 23.49 21.68 -11.23
CA GLY A 384 23.17 20.51 -10.41
C GLY A 384 24.31 19.48 -10.37
N PRO A 385 24.33 18.57 -9.39
CA PRO A 385 25.35 17.52 -9.32
C PRO A 385 25.29 16.59 -10.54
N ASN A 386 26.43 16.04 -10.97
CA ASN A 386 26.56 15.17 -12.15
C ASN A 386 26.06 15.76 -13.47
N THR A 387 25.85 17.08 -13.55
CA THR A 387 25.50 17.74 -14.81
C THR A 387 26.76 17.99 -15.64
N LEU A 388 26.72 17.63 -16.92
CA LEU A 388 27.82 17.82 -17.85
C LEU A 388 27.63 19.12 -18.66
N CYS A 389 28.71 19.66 -19.21
CA CYS A 389 28.66 20.79 -20.15
C CYS A 389 28.28 20.39 -21.58
N THR A 390 27.86 19.15 -21.79
CA THR A 390 27.42 18.64 -23.09
C THR A 390 26.29 17.65 -22.88
N PRO A 391 25.05 17.97 -23.32
CA PRO A 391 24.62 19.21 -23.98
C PRO A 391 24.79 20.46 -23.08
N ASP A 392 25.10 21.63 -23.68
CA ASP A 392 25.37 22.88 -22.95
C ASP A 392 24.12 23.36 -22.18
N PRO A 393 24.11 23.28 -20.83
CA PRO A 393 22.95 23.64 -20.02
C PRO A 393 22.83 25.15 -19.80
N CYS A 394 23.85 25.94 -20.15
CA CYS A 394 23.91 27.38 -19.88
C CYS A 394 23.19 28.21 -20.94
N ARG A 395 22.78 27.57 -22.04
CA ARG A 395 22.03 28.22 -23.12
C ARG A 395 20.55 27.89 -22.98
N PRO A 396 19.65 28.88 -22.92
CA PRO A 396 18.23 28.60 -23.02
C PRO A 396 17.96 27.93 -24.36
N VAL A 397 17.38 26.72 -24.35
CA VAL A 397 16.86 26.10 -25.57
C VAL A 397 15.76 27.03 -26.07
N PRO A 398 15.86 27.64 -27.26
CA PRO A 398 14.80 28.47 -27.76
C PRO A 398 13.58 27.58 -28.02
N VAL A 399 12.56 27.67 -27.16
CA VAL A 399 11.22 27.21 -27.53
C VAL A 399 10.82 28.01 -28.75
N GLN A 400 10.78 27.34 -29.90
CA GLN A 400 10.37 27.97 -31.16
C GLN A 400 8.99 28.61 -30.94
N PRO A 401 8.81 29.92 -31.23
CA PRO A 401 7.52 30.61 -31.10
C PRO A 401 6.39 30.05 -32.00
N SER A 402 6.65 28.98 -32.76
CA SER A 402 5.74 28.43 -33.76
C SER A 402 4.57 27.64 -33.19
N THR A 403 4.66 27.08 -31.97
CA THR A 403 3.57 26.23 -31.43
C THR A 403 2.47 27.03 -30.75
N TRP A 404 2.75 28.16 -30.09
CA TRP A 404 1.69 28.96 -29.44
C TRP A 404 0.74 29.62 -30.45
N GLY A 405 1.27 30.02 -31.61
CA GLY A 405 0.46 30.53 -32.73
C GLY A 405 -0.42 29.45 -33.37
N GLN A 406 0.13 28.23 -33.54
CA GLN A 406 -0.61 27.09 -34.09
C GLN A 406 -1.69 26.55 -33.14
N ILE A 407 -1.45 26.58 -31.84
CA ILE A 407 -2.43 26.17 -30.82
C ILE A 407 -3.62 27.14 -30.81
N LYS A 408 -3.38 28.46 -30.82
CA LYS A 408 -4.47 29.45 -30.85
C LYS A 408 -5.32 29.42 -32.12
N ALA A 409 -4.76 28.98 -33.25
CA ALA A 409 -5.51 28.79 -34.49
C ALA A 409 -6.46 27.58 -34.45
N ARG A 410 -6.24 26.61 -33.56
CA ARG A 410 -7.10 25.42 -33.40
C ARG A 410 -8.30 25.62 -32.46
N PHE A 411 -8.31 26.69 -31.66
CA PHE A 411 -9.39 27.01 -30.71
C PHE A 411 -10.16 28.27 -31.10
N LYS A 412 -10.01 28.74 -32.34
CA LYS A 412 -10.95 29.66 -32.99
C LYS A 412 -11.82 28.85 -33.94
N ASP A 413 -12.86 28.24 -33.39
CA ASP A 413 -14.19 28.10 -33.98
C ASP A 413 -15.16 27.68 -32.85
#